data_AF-A0A453J6Q8-F1
#
_entry.id   AF-A0A453J6Q8-F1
#
_cell.length_a   1.000
_cell.length_b   1.000
_cell.length_c   1.000
_cell.angle_alpha   90.00
_cell.angle_beta   90.00
_cell.angle_gamma   90.00
#
_symmetry.space_group_name_H-M   'P 1'
#
loop_
_entity.id
_entity.type
_entity.pdbx_description
1 polymer ?
#
loop_
_entity_poly.entity_id
_entity_poly.type
_entity_poly.pdbx_seq_one_letter_code
_entity_poly.pdbx_strand_id
1 'polypeptide(L)'
;RPMACRRSAAVRCLWAALLLHLAAEAASRPPAVVAGPVSRAEDARLFHIYYGQGFKVLKNAWDGKSYLLMQSTSKMASGTRYCTGRIKSFVVPLANYSLDTAASPVSFFELLGVLENLKGITSAQVASQCVLQAYASGNVQLVNGTDAGKLSQFRAHFVSTDQDRGCNFAAYVPSEEDTPLQRAEWIKYLGTFTNSEDRANAVYDAIKTNYLCLSKAAAALSTRFKPVVAWVEFTEGVWTFVRESYKLQVASFCIAAVTKPNKEVDS
;
A
#
# COMPACT_ATOMS: atom_id res chain seq x y z
N ARG A 1 32.85 -12.73 -20.64
CA ARG A 1 32.19 -12.52 -19.33
C ARG A 1 30.98 -11.62 -19.56
N PRO A 2 29.77 -12.12 -19.26
CA PRO A 2 29.05 -11.65 -18.08
C PRO A 2 28.40 -12.82 -17.33
N MET A 3 28.94 -13.17 -16.17
CA MET A 3 28.34 -14.10 -15.20
C MET A 3 28.15 -13.33 -13.90
N ALA A 4 26.97 -12.74 -13.70
CA ALA A 4 26.58 -12.20 -12.39
C ALA A 4 25.07 -12.10 -12.18
N CYS A 5 24.26 -12.95 -12.84
CA CYS A 5 22.83 -13.09 -12.52
C CYS A 5 22.43 -14.55 -12.17
N ARG A 6 23.43 -15.39 -11.90
CA ARG A 6 23.26 -16.75 -11.37
C ARG A 6 24.26 -16.96 -10.24
N ARG A 7 23.87 -16.66 -9.00
CA ARG A 7 24.53 -17.23 -7.82
C ARG A 7 23.50 -17.62 -6.77
N SER A 8 23.36 -18.94 -6.68
CA SER A 8 22.91 -19.83 -5.60
C SER A 8 21.88 -19.35 -4.57
N ALA A 9 20.73 -20.03 -4.60
CA ALA A 9 19.72 -20.07 -3.53
C ALA A 9 20.29 -20.40 -2.14
N ALA A 10 21.43 -21.10 -2.05
CA ALA A 10 22.07 -21.47 -0.78
C ALA A 10 22.65 -20.28 0.01
N VAL A 11 23.09 -19.19 -0.66
CA VAL A 11 23.61 -18.00 0.04
C VAL A 11 22.47 -17.14 0.61
N ARG A 12 21.27 -17.21 -0.01
CA ARG A 12 20.08 -16.51 0.49
C ARG A 12 19.53 -17.10 1.79
N CYS A 13 19.67 -18.41 2.03
CA CYS A 13 19.24 -19.03 3.29
C CYS A 13 20.11 -18.62 4.49
N LEU A 14 21.42 -18.43 4.30
CA LEU A 14 22.32 -18.01 5.37
C LEU A 14 22.13 -16.53 5.76
N TRP A 15 21.81 -15.67 4.79
CA TRP A 15 21.44 -14.27 5.05
C TRP A 15 20.03 -14.14 5.65
N ALA A 16 19.07 -14.98 5.24
CA ALA A 16 17.74 -15.03 5.86
C ALA A 16 17.81 -15.49 7.32
N ALA A 17 18.66 -16.47 7.66
CA ALA A 17 18.86 -16.94 9.03
C ALA A 17 19.51 -15.89 9.94
N LEU A 18 20.42 -15.06 9.40
CA LEU A 18 21.05 -13.94 10.11
C LEU A 18 20.07 -12.77 10.33
N LEU A 19 19.20 -12.50 9.36
CA LEU A 19 18.10 -11.52 9.50
C LEU A 19 17.02 -11.98 10.49
N LEU A 20 16.76 -13.29 10.59
CA LEU A 20 15.83 -13.88 11.57
C LEU A 20 16.37 -13.82 13.01
N HIS A 21 17.69 -13.90 13.21
CA HIS A 21 18.28 -13.75 14.56
C HIS A 21 18.42 -12.29 15.02
N LEU A 22 18.53 -11.32 14.09
CA LEU A 22 18.55 -9.90 14.43
C LEU A 22 17.15 -9.31 14.70
N ALA A 23 16.09 -9.97 14.25
CA ALA A 23 14.71 -9.55 14.51
C ALA A 23 14.19 -9.94 15.91
N ALA A 24 14.89 -10.82 16.63
CA ALA A 24 14.43 -11.36 17.91
C ALA A 24 14.74 -10.47 19.12
N GLU A 25 15.63 -9.47 19.00
CA GLU A 25 16.08 -8.67 20.17
C GLU A 25 15.53 -7.23 20.21
N ALA A 26 14.64 -6.83 19.30
CA ALA A 26 14.05 -5.48 19.30
C ALA A 26 12.71 -5.42 20.04
N ALA A 27 12.65 -6.00 21.24
CA ALA A 27 11.57 -5.76 22.19
C ALA A 27 12.05 -4.82 23.30
N SER A 28 12.41 -3.58 22.96
CA SER A 28 12.52 -2.53 23.98
C SER A 28 12.34 -1.12 23.40
N ARG A 29 11.26 -0.48 23.90
CA ARG A 29 10.84 0.92 23.73
C ARG A 29 10.29 1.36 22.36
N PRO A 30 9.20 2.16 22.34
CA PRO A 30 8.80 2.86 21.13
C PRO A 30 9.94 3.79 20.69
N PRO A 31 10.31 3.81 19.40
CA PRO A 31 11.40 4.66 18.93
C PRO A 31 11.09 6.12 19.23
N ALA A 32 12.06 6.82 19.84
CA ALA A 32 12.02 8.26 19.96
C ALA A 32 11.98 8.88 18.55
N VAL A 33 11.19 9.93 18.39
CA VAL A 33 11.00 10.62 17.10
C VAL A 33 12.36 11.14 16.62
N VAL A 34 12.92 10.51 15.59
CA VAL A 34 14.13 11.00 14.93
C VAL A 34 13.82 12.37 14.33
N ALA A 35 14.60 13.38 14.71
CA ALA A 35 14.51 14.69 14.11
C ALA A 35 15.10 14.63 12.68
N GLY A 36 14.23 14.44 11.69
CA GLY A 36 14.58 14.35 10.27
C GLY A 36 13.50 13.64 9.45
N PRO A 37 13.53 13.75 8.11
CA PRO A 37 12.62 12.98 7.26
C PRO A 37 12.95 11.49 7.36
N VAL A 38 12.03 10.70 7.93
CA VAL A 38 12.18 9.23 8.06
C VAL A 38 11.82 8.52 6.75
N SER A 39 10.82 9.02 6.03
CA SER A 39 10.39 8.49 4.74
C SER A 39 10.06 9.63 3.78
N ARG A 40 10.15 9.35 2.48
CA ARG A 40 9.79 10.29 1.42
C ARG A 40 9.16 9.52 0.27
N ALA A 41 8.11 10.10 -0.31
CA ALA A 41 7.56 9.66 -1.59
C ALA A 41 8.46 10.18 -2.72
N GLU A 42 9.00 9.27 -3.52
CA GLU A 42 9.87 9.56 -4.66
C GLU A 42 9.17 9.38 -6.00
N ASP A 43 8.33 8.36 -6.10
CA ASP A 43 7.67 7.92 -7.33
C ASP A 43 6.18 8.28 -7.30
N ALA A 44 5.47 8.00 -6.20
CA ALA A 44 4.05 8.31 -5.99
C ALA A 44 3.77 9.81 -6.17
N ARG A 45 2.73 10.13 -6.95
CA ARG A 45 2.34 11.53 -7.23
C ARG A 45 1.18 12.00 -6.37
N LEU A 46 0.40 11.07 -5.80
CA LEU A 46 -0.83 11.40 -5.11
C LEU A 46 -0.65 11.68 -3.63
N PHE A 47 0.54 11.55 -3.07
CA PHE A 47 0.77 11.98 -1.70
C PHE A 47 2.19 12.51 -1.44
N HIS A 48 2.30 13.35 -0.40
CA HIS A 48 3.57 13.85 0.10
C HIS A 48 3.63 13.79 1.62
N ILE A 49 4.80 13.46 2.15
CA ILE A 49 5.03 13.32 3.59
C ILE A 49 5.90 14.48 4.08
N TYR A 50 5.46 15.14 5.13
CA TYR A 50 6.18 16.21 5.82
C TYR A 50 6.36 15.84 7.29
N TYR A 51 7.52 16.16 7.86
CA TYR A 51 7.83 15.86 9.25
C TYR A 51 7.95 17.15 10.05
N GLY A 52 7.35 17.16 11.22
CA GLY A 52 7.48 18.20 12.23
C GLY A 52 7.91 17.61 13.57
N GLN A 53 8.10 18.47 14.57
CA GLN A 53 8.47 18.00 15.91
C GLN A 53 7.27 17.32 16.58
N GLY A 54 7.29 15.99 16.66
CA GLY A 54 6.25 15.19 17.31
C GLY A 54 4.98 14.97 16.47
N PHE A 55 5.00 15.32 15.18
CA PHE A 55 3.92 15.03 14.25
C PHE A 55 4.44 14.87 12.82
N LYS A 56 3.59 14.30 11.96
CA LYS A 56 3.81 14.18 10.52
C LYS A 56 2.58 14.74 9.82
N VAL A 57 2.73 15.26 8.62
CA VAL A 57 1.60 15.66 7.77
C VAL A 57 1.70 14.91 6.48
N LEU A 58 0.65 14.16 6.17
CA LEU A 58 0.50 13.51 4.88
C LEU A 58 -0.48 14.33 4.04
N LYS A 59 -0.02 14.94 2.96
CA LYS A 59 -0.90 15.62 2.00
C LYS A 59 -1.33 14.61 0.94
N ASN A 60 -2.62 14.34 0.84
CA ASN A 60 -3.20 13.48 -0.18
C ASN A 60 -3.79 14.37 -1.29
N ALA A 61 -3.18 14.30 -2.47
CA ALA A 61 -3.57 15.09 -3.63
C ALA A 61 -4.82 14.53 -4.32
N TRP A 62 -5.21 13.28 -4.04
CA TRP A 62 -6.39 12.67 -4.63
C TRP A 62 -7.69 13.22 -4.02
N ASP A 63 -7.79 13.27 -2.68
CA ASP A 63 -8.96 13.81 -1.99
C ASP A 63 -8.81 15.26 -1.53
N GLY A 64 -7.66 15.88 -1.82
CA GLY A 64 -7.31 17.25 -1.47
C GLY A 64 -7.08 17.50 0.04
N LYS A 65 -6.99 16.45 0.88
CA LYS A 65 -6.89 16.59 2.34
C LYS A 65 -5.46 16.45 2.84
N SER A 66 -5.22 17.04 4.00
CA SER A 66 -4.01 16.84 4.80
C SER A 66 -4.35 16.01 6.03
N TYR A 67 -3.67 14.89 6.20
CA TYR A 67 -3.76 14.05 7.37
C TYR A 67 -2.66 14.42 8.36
N LEU A 68 -3.06 15.01 9.49
CA LEU A 68 -2.17 15.36 10.58
C LEU A 68 -1.98 14.13 11.47
N LEU A 69 -0.78 13.55 11.46
CA LEU A 69 -0.43 12.35 12.21
C LEU A 69 0.34 12.75 13.46
N MET A 70 -0.35 12.79 14.59
CA MET A 70 0.19 13.23 15.87
C MET A 70 0.79 12.05 16.62
N GLN A 71 2.05 12.14 17.03
CA GLN A 71 2.65 11.09 17.84
C GLN A 71 1.90 10.95 19.16
N SER A 72 1.57 9.72 19.56
CA SER A 72 0.85 9.44 20.81
C SER A 72 1.55 9.97 22.07
N THR A 73 2.88 10.13 22.00
CA THR A 73 3.73 10.69 23.06
C THR A 73 3.78 12.22 23.09
N SER A 74 3.19 12.89 22.09
CA SER A 74 3.20 14.34 22.00
C SER A 74 2.05 14.96 22.80
N LYS A 75 2.26 16.18 23.33
CA LYS A 75 1.19 16.99 23.95
C LYS A 75 0.03 17.29 22.98
N MET A 76 0.32 17.26 21.68
CA MET A 76 -0.67 17.48 20.63
C MET A 76 -1.71 16.35 20.58
N ALA A 77 -1.29 15.11 20.83
CA ALA A 77 -2.18 13.94 20.82
C ALA A 77 -3.18 13.92 21.99
N SER A 78 -2.86 14.56 23.11
CA SER A 78 -3.78 14.77 24.25
C SER A 78 -4.76 15.93 24.06
N GLY A 79 -4.58 16.73 22.99
CA GLY A 79 -5.37 17.92 22.71
C GLY A 79 -6.56 17.70 21.77
N THR A 80 -6.94 18.75 21.06
CA THR A 80 -8.08 18.78 20.14
C THR A 80 -7.83 17.92 18.89
N ARG A 81 -8.81 17.08 18.53
CA ARG A 81 -8.83 16.42 17.21
C ARG A 81 -9.19 17.45 16.14
N TYR A 82 -8.35 17.55 15.11
CA TYR A 82 -8.61 18.40 13.96
C TYR A 82 -9.47 17.64 12.95
N CYS A 83 -10.66 18.17 12.69
CA CYS A 83 -11.55 17.63 11.68
C CYS A 83 -12.23 18.79 10.96
N THR A 84 -11.75 19.06 9.76
CA THR A 84 -12.26 20.09 8.85
C THR A 84 -12.32 19.47 7.45
N GLY A 85 -12.97 20.13 6.50
CA GLY A 85 -13.01 19.66 5.12
C GLY A 85 -11.62 19.48 4.46
N ARG A 86 -10.56 20.10 5.00
CA ARG A 86 -9.18 20.00 4.46
C ARG A 86 -8.21 19.27 5.36
N ILE A 87 -8.48 19.13 6.65
CA ILE A 87 -7.54 18.57 7.63
C ILE A 87 -8.26 17.53 8.49
N LYS A 88 -7.71 16.32 8.54
CA LYS A 88 -8.14 15.27 9.47
C LYS A 88 -6.96 14.81 10.31
N SER A 89 -7.13 14.69 11.62
CA SER A 89 -6.06 14.29 12.53
C SER A 89 -6.19 12.87 13.01
N PHE A 90 -5.06 12.17 13.11
CA PHE A 90 -4.94 10.81 13.61
C PHE A 90 -3.84 10.76 14.67
N VAL A 91 -4.04 9.95 15.71
CA VAL A 91 -2.98 9.65 16.68
C VAL A 91 -2.24 8.41 16.20
N VAL A 92 -0.91 8.49 16.08
CA VAL A 92 -0.05 7.42 15.57
C VAL A 92 0.91 6.90 16.66
N PRO A 93 1.29 5.60 16.63
CA PRO A 93 0.88 4.58 15.66
C PRO A 93 -0.60 4.21 15.80
N LEU A 94 -1.29 4.01 14.67
CA LEU A 94 -2.69 3.60 14.68
C LEU A 94 -2.87 2.25 15.36
N ALA A 95 -3.82 2.20 16.28
CA ALA A 95 -4.41 0.98 16.81
C ALA A 95 -5.91 0.99 16.53
N ASN A 96 -6.53 -0.18 16.38
CA ASN A 96 -7.97 -0.31 16.13
C ASN A 96 -8.43 0.44 14.87
N TYR A 97 -7.92 0.05 13.71
CA TYR A 97 -8.34 0.60 12.41
C TYR A 97 -9.16 -0.42 11.60
N SER A 98 -9.86 0.08 10.60
CA SER A 98 -10.61 -0.73 9.64
C SER A 98 -10.21 -0.41 8.20
N LEU A 99 -10.45 -1.37 7.30
CA LEU A 99 -10.13 -1.29 5.88
C LEU A 99 -11.36 -1.52 5.02
N ASP A 100 -11.48 -0.73 3.96
CA ASP A 100 -12.35 -1.05 2.84
C ASP A 100 -11.69 -2.07 1.92
N THR A 101 -11.93 -3.35 2.19
CA THR A 101 -11.24 -4.47 1.54
C THR A 101 -11.77 -4.80 0.14
N ALA A 102 -12.83 -4.13 -0.32
CA ALA A 102 -13.32 -4.28 -1.68
C ALA A 102 -12.36 -3.67 -2.73
N ALA A 103 -11.63 -2.61 -2.37
CA ALA A 103 -10.78 -1.86 -3.29
C ALA A 103 -9.35 -1.62 -2.79
N SER A 104 -9.09 -1.83 -1.49
CA SER A 104 -7.77 -1.57 -0.90
C SER A 104 -6.93 -2.86 -0.75
N PRO A 105 -5.65 -2.87 -1.19
CA PRO A 105 -4.78 -4.02 -1.03
C PRO A 105 -4.40 -4.23 0.44
N VAL A 106 -4.89 -5.34 1.03
CA VAL A 106 -4.57 -5.79 2.39
C VAL A 106 -3.08 -6.14 2.55
N SER A 107 -2.44 -6.61 1.48
CA SER A 107 -1.06 -7.11 1.49
C SER A 107 -0.02 -6.12 2.04
N PHE A 108 -0.22 -4.81 1.88
CA PHE A 108 0.71 -3.82 2.45
C PHE A 108 0.65 -3.78 3.97
N PHE A 109 -0.53 -3.97 4.58
CA PHE A 109 -0.64 -4.07 6.04
C PHE A 109 0.04 -5.35 6.57
N GLU A 110 0.03 -6.43 5.79
CA GLU A 110 0.76 -7.66 6.13
C GLU A 110 2.27 -7.46 6.08
N LEU A 111 2.77 -6.87 4.99
CA LEU A 111 4.19 -6.58 4.81
C LEU A 111 4.74 -5.65 5.89
N LEU A 112 3.92 -4.70 6.34
CA LEU A 112 4.25 -3.82 7.47
C LEU A 112 4.16 -4.52 8.83
N GLY A 113 3.54 -5.71 8.92
CA GLY A 113 3.40 -6.45 10.17
C GLY A 113 2.42 -5.83 11.15
N VAL A 114 1.37 -5.16 10.65
CA VAL A 114 0.44 -4.37 11.48
C VAL A 114 -0.97 -4.98 11.58
N LEU A 115 -1.16 -6.21 11.10
CA LEU A 115 -2.46 -6.89 11.08
C LEU A 115 -3.12 -7.05 12.45
N GLU A 116 -2.35 -7.12 13.54
CA GLU A 116 -2.92 -7.21 14.89
C GLU A 116 -3.83 -6.02 15.24
N ASN A 117 -3.53 -4.85 14.68
CA ASN A 117 -4.25 -3.60 14.88
C ASN A 117 -5.45 -3.42 13.93
N LEU A 118 -5.57 -4.28 12.91
CA LEU A 118 -6.75 -4.36 12.06
C LEU A 118 -7.89 -4.98 12.87
N LYS A 119 -8.99 -4.26 13.00
CA LYS A 119 -10.16 -4.71 13.76
C LYS A 119 -11.42 -4.78 12.91
N GLY A 120 -11.44 -4.24 11.69
CA GLY A 120 -12.61 -4.30 10.84
C GLY A 120 -12.30 -4.32 9.35
N ILE A 121 -13.11 -5.08 8.60
CA ILE A 121 -13.07 -5.16 7.14
C ILE A 121 -14.48 -4.96 6.57
N THR A 122 -14.61 -4.44 5.35
CA THR A 122 -15.91 -4.24 4.69
C THR A 122 -16.37 -5.42 3.85
N SER A 123 -15.44 -6.27 3.42
CA SER A 123 -15.67 -7.49 2.66
C SER A 123 -14.75 -8.62 3.11
N ALA A 124 -15.25 -9.85 3.14
CA ALA A 124 -14.45 -11.05 3.35
C ALA A 124 -13.77 -11.56 2.06
N GLN A 125 -13.97 -10.90 0.92
CA GLN A 125 -13.33 -11.27 -0.35
C GLN A 125 -11.90 -10.73 -0.42
N VAL A 126 -11.04 -11.24 0.47
CA VAL A 126 -9.62 -10.86 0.55
C VAL A 126 -8.73 -12.06 0.25
N ALA A 127 -7.61 -11.82 -0.44
CA ALA A 127 -6.64 -12.88 -0.75
C ALA A 127 -5.79 -13.30 0.47
N SER A 128 -5.72 -12.45 1.50
CA SER A 128 -4.94 -12.69 2.72
C SER A 128 -5.58 -13.78 3.57
N GLN A 129 -4.90 -14.91 3.76
CA GLN A 129 -5.34 -15.90 4.74
C GLN A 129 -5.24 -15.40 6.18
N CYS A 130 -4.23 -14.57 6.49
CA CYS A 130 -4.10 -14.03 7.85
C CYS A 130 -5.32 -13.21 8.27
N VAL A 131 -5.89 -12.40 7.36
CA VAL A 131 -7.11 -11.64 7.62
C VAL A 131 -8.35 -12.54 7.68
N LEU A 132 -8.45 -13.55 6.80
CA LEU A 132 -9.56 -14.51 6.85
C LEU A 132 -9.58 -15.31 8.16
N GLN A 133 -8.42 -15.73 8.66
CA GLN A 133 -8.29 -16.37 9.97
C GLN A 133 -8.66 -15.43 11.11
N ALA A 134 -8.17 -14.19 11.08
CA ALA A 134 -8.50 -13.20 12.10
C ALA A 134 -10.01 -12.86 12.12
N TYR A 135 -10.66 -12.87 10.96
CA TYR A 135 -12.12 -12.76 10.86
C TYR A 135 -12.82 -14.00 11.44
N ALA A 136 -12.41 -15.20 11.04
CA ALA A 136 -12.99 -16.46 11.54
C ALA A 136 -12.85 -16.62 13.06
N SER A 137 -11.76 -16.11 13.65
CA SER A 137 -11.52 -16.14 15.09
C SER A 137 -12.16 -14.98 15.87
N GLY A 138 -12.88 -14.07 15.21
CA GLY A 138 -13.53 -12.90 15.83
C GLY A 138 -12.58 -11.75 16.22
N ASN A 139 -11.31 -11.81 15.83
CA ASN A 139 -10.33 -10.74 16.08
C ASN A 139 -10.55 -9.53 15.15
N VAL A 140 -11.15 -9.77 13.98
CA VAL A 140 -11.58 -8.77 12.99
C VAL A 140 -13.08 -8.93 12.77
N GLN A 141 -13.83 -7.84 12.74
CA GLN A 141 -15.27 -7.85 12.43
C GLN A 141 -15.54 -7.45 10.98
N LEU A 142 -16.56 -8.07 10.37
CA LEU A 142 -17.13 -7.60 9.11
C LEU A 142 -18.09 -6.45 9.40
N VAL A 143 -17.86 -5.29 8.80
CA VAL A 143 -18.64 -4.07 9.03
C VAL A 143 -19.17 -3.55 7.70
N ASN A 144 -20.43 -3.12 7.67
CA ASN A 144 -20.98 -2.50 6.47
C ASN A 144 -20.24 -1.17 6.18
N GLY A 145 -19.60 -1.08 5.01
CA GLY A 145 -18.84 0.09 4.59
C GLY A 145 -19.66 1.38 4.44
N THR A 146 -21.00 1.29 4.39
CA THR A 146 -21.90 2.46 4.36
C THR A 146 -22.44 2.87 5.73
N ASP A 147 -22.26 2.04 6.76
CA ASP A 147 -22.74 2.32 8.12
C ASP A 147 -21.74 3.18 8.88
N ALA A 148 -21.85 4.50 8.71
CA ALA A 148 -21.00 5.48 9.38
C ALA A 148 -21.04 5.36 10.92
N GLY A 149 -22.17 4.92 11.48
CA GLY A 149 -22.33 4.70 12.93
C GLY A 149 -21.41 3.59 13.42
N LYS A 150 -21.43 2.42 12.77
CA LYS A 150 -20.51 1.33 13.09
C LYS A 150 -19.06 1.66 12.78
N LEU A 151 -18.80 2.42 11.73
CA LEU A 151 -17.44 2.83 11.40
C LEU A 151 -16.89 3.79 12.49
N SER A 152 -17.69 4.70 13.05
CA SER A 152 -17.20 5.64 14.08
C SER A 152 -16.45 5.03 15.30
N GLN A 153 -16.62 3.72 15.58
CA GLN A 153 -15.88 3.00 16.63
C GLN A 153 -14.37 2.84 16.37
N PHE A 154 -13.92 2.90 15.11
CA PHE A 154 -12.50 2.71 14.78
C PHE A 154 -11.74 4.04 14.78
N ARG A 155 -10.45 3.97 15.12
CA ARG A 155 -9.56 5.14 15.15
C ARG A 155 -9.26 5.67 13.75
N ALA A 156 -9.27 4.78 12.75
CA ALA A 156 -9.13 5.14 11.35
C ALA A 156 -9.88 4.15 10.45
N HIS A 157 -10.36 4.65 9.32
CA HIS A 157 -10.88 3.88 8.20
C HIS A 157 -10.12 4.25 6.94
N PHE A 158 -9.46 3.27 6.36
CA PHE A 158 -8.90 3.43 5.03
C PHE A 158 -9.96 3.06 4.01
N VAL A 159 -10.29 4.01 3.13
CA VAL A 159 -11.34 3.88 2.12
C VAL A 159 -10.82 4.27 0.75
N SER A 160 -11.39 3.69 -0.31
CA SER A 160 -11.02 4.04 -1.69
C SER A 160 -12.07 4.93 -2.37
N THR A 161 -12.72 5.81 -1.59
CA THR A 161 -13.73 6.78 -2.06
C THR A 161 -13.39 8.17 -1.54
N ASP A 162 -13.79 9.20 -2.28
CA ASP A 162 -13.60 10.62 -1.98
C ASP A 162 -14.70 11.18 -1.07
N GLN A 163 -15.78 10.42 -0.88
CA GLN A 163 -16.90 10.82 -0.03
C GLN A 163 -16.42 11.12 1.38
N ASP A 164 -16.65 12.36 1.82
CA ASP A 164 -16.29 12.77 3.17
C ASP A 164 -17.30 12.20 4.18
N ARG A 165 -16.95 11.06 4.78
CA ARG A 165 -17.82 10.30 5.69
C ARG A 165 -17.51 10.52 7.18
N GLY A 166 -16.57 11.40 7.50
CA GLY A 166 -16.25 11.75 8.88
C GLY A 166 -14.75 11.86 9.18
N CYS A 167 -14.47 12.19 10.43
CA CYS A 167 -13.14 12.61 10.90
C CYS A 167 -12.09 11.50 10.97
N ASN A 168 -12.53 10.24 11.07
CA ASN A 168 -11.67 9.07 11.13
C ASN A 168 -11.43 8.40 9.76
N PHE A 169 -11.91 8.98 8.66
CA PHE A 169 -11.69 8.44 7.32
C PHE A 169 -10.44 9.00 6.67
N ALA A 170 -9.60 8.13 6.12
CA ALA A 170 -8.42 8.46 5.32
C ALA A 170 -8.53 7.76 3.95
N ALA A 171 -8.42 8.52 2.87
CA ALA A 171 -8.44 7.96 1.53
C ALA A 171 -7.14 7.17 1.29
N TYR A 172 -7.28 5.92 0.87
CA TYR A 172 -6.21 5.02 0.52
C TYR A 172 -6.50 4.42 -0.85
N VAL A 173 -5.78 4.95 -1.84
CA VAL A 173 -6.13 4.79 -3.26
C VAL A 173 -4.90 4.47 -4.11
N PRO A 174 -4.14 3.42 -3.79
CA PRO A 174 -3.02 3.00 -4.63
C PRO A 174 -3.45 2.70 -6.06
N SER A 175 -4.70 2.30 -6.30
CA SER A 175 -5.25 2.05 -7.65
C SER A 175 -5.33 3.28 -8.54
N GLU A 176 -5.23 4.49 -7.99
CA GLU A 176 -5.38 5.75 -8.72
C GLU A 176 -4.04 6.27 -9.28
N GLU A 177 -2.94 5.60 -8.95
CA GLU A 177 -1.62 5.86 -9.51
C GLU A 177 -1.44 5.21 -10.89
N ASP A 178 -0.63 5.82 -11.74
CA ASP A 178 -0.50 5.43 -13.15
C ASP A 178 0.50 4.29 -13.38
N THR A 179 1.55 4.23 -12.56
CA THR A 179 2.67 3.29 -12.73
C THR A 179 2.75 2.27 -11.60
N PRO A 180 3.25 1.05 -11.83
CA PRO A 180 3.40 0.05 -10.77
C PRO A 180 4.26 0.52 -9.57
N LEU A 181 5.32 1.30 -9.80
CA LEU A 181 6.15 1.83 -8.72
C LEU A 181 5.42 2.88 -7.89
N GLN A 182 4.69 3.80 -8.55
CA GLN A 182 3.81 4.74 -7.85
C GLN A 182 2.81 4.01 -6.96
N ARG A 183 2.13 2.98 -7.49
CA ARG A 183 1.19 2.13 -6.73
C ARG A 183 1.87 1.48 -5.53
N ALA A 184 3.06 0.90 -5.74
CA ALA A 184 3.81 0.21 -4.70
C ALA A 184 4.28 1.14 -3.57
N GLU A 185 4.56 2.41 -3.88
CA GLU A 185 5.07 3.35 -2.88
C GLU A 185 4.02 3.76 -1.83
N TRP A 186 2.73 3.50 -2.08
CA TRP A 186 1.67 3.68 -1.07
C TRP A 186 1.86 2.82 0.19
N ILE A 187 2.77 1.85 0.20
CA ILE A 187 3.21 1.23 1.45
C ILE A 187 3.86 2.23 2.42
N LYS A 188 4.61 3.22 1.90
CA LYS A 188 5.19 4.31 2.71
C LYS A 188 4.11 5.21 3.31
N TYR A 189 3.04 5.47 2.57
CA TYR A 189 1.85 6.16 3.08
C TYR A 189 1.35 5.47 4.35
N LEU A 190 1.13 4.15 4.31
CA LEU A 190 0.67 3.37 5.48
C LEU A 190 1.72 3.30 6.60
N GLY A 191 3.01 3.29 6.24
CA GLY A 191 4.13 3.37 7.17
C GLY A 191 4.02 4.57 8.11
N THR A 192 3.60 5.73 7.59
CA THR A 192 3.47 6.95 8.42
C THR A 192 2.37 6.85 9.48
N PHE A 193 1.24 6.22 9.16
CA PHE A 193 0.11 6.01 10.08
C PHE A 193 0.43 5.01 11.19
N THR A 194 1.34 4.08 10.92
CA THR A 194 1.66 2.95 11.81
C THR A 194 3.01 3.10 12.51
N ASN A 195 3.71 4.22 12.29
CA ASN A 195 5.11 4.43 12.70
C ASN A 195 6.05 3.30 12.27
N SER A 196 5.82 2.74 11.08
CA SER A 196 6.62 1.64 10.51
C SER A 196 7.40 2.07 9.27
N GLU A 197 7.76 3.35 9.18
CA GLU A 197 8.42 3.92 7.99
C GLU A 197 9.72 3.23 7.58
N ASP A 198 10.57 2.83 8.52
CA ASP A 198 11.82 2.13 8.19
C ASP A 198 11.53 0.79 7.48
N ARG A 199 10.53 0.06 7.98
CA ARG A 199 10.05 -1.18 7.34
C ARG A 199 9.41 -0.89 5.99
N ALA A 200 8.59 0.16 5.90
CA ALA A 200 7.94 0.56 4.65
C ALA A 200 8.96 0.93 3.56
N ASN A 201 10.00 1.69 3.93
CA ASN A 201 11.13 2.03 3.06
C ASN A 201 11.85 0.76 2.59
N ALA A 202 12.24 -0.12 3.51
CA ALA A 202 12.94 -1.37 3.17
C ALA A 202 12.14 -2.27 2.22
N VAL A 203 10.83 -2.42 2.45
CA VAL A 203 9.95 -3.19 1.57
C VAL A 203 9.82 -2.51 0.20
N TYR A 204 9.62 -1.20 0.16
CA TYR A 204 9.53 -0.46 -1.10
C TYR A 204 10.82 -0.54 -1.91
N ASP A 205 11.98 -0.37 -1.27
CA ASP A 205 13.29 -0.42 -1.93
C ASP A 205 13.55 -1.80 -2.53
N ALA A 206 13.15 -2.87 -1.84
CA ALA A 206 13.21 -4.23 -2.37
C ALA A 206 12.29 -4.41 -3.60
N ILE A 207 11.06 -3.88 -3.55
CA ILE A 207 10.13 -3.91 -4.69
C ILE A 207 10.71 -3.13 -5.87
N LYS A 208 11.17 -1.90 -5.65
CA LYS A 208 11.74 -1.02 -6.69
C LYS A 208 12.97 -1.64 -7.32
N THR A 209 13.88 -2.19 -6.52
CA THR A 209 15.08 -2.88 -7.00
C THR A 209 14.74 -4.08 -7.88
N ASN A 210 13.81 -4.93 -7.44
CA ASN A 210 13.38 -6.10 -8.21
C ASN A 210 12.70 -5.68 -9.52
N TYR A 211 11.81 -4.70 -9.46
CA TYR A 211 11.11 -4.17 -10.62
C TYR A 211 12.08 -3.61 -11.67
N LEU A 212 13.04 -2.77 -11.27
CA LEU A 212 14.02 -2.18 -12.18
C LEU A 212 14.96 -3.25 -12.79
N CYS A 213 15.34 -4.26 -12.00
CA CYS A 213 16.13 -5.38 -12.48
C CYS A 213 15.38 -6.17 -13.58
N LEU A 214 14.12 -6.51 -13.32
CA LEU A 214 13.26 -7.20 -14.29
C LEU A 214 12.98 -6.34 -15.52
N SER A 215 12.75 -5.04 -15.34
CA SER A 215 12.57 -4.07 -16.43
C SER A 215 13.75 -4.12 -17.41
N LYS A 216 14.96 -4.04 -16.86
CA LYS A 216 16.19 -4.03 -17.65
C LYS A 216 16.41 -5.35 -18.37
N ALA A 217 16.11 -6.48 -17.71
CA ALA A 217 16.21 -7.79 -18.32
C ALA A 217 15.21 -7.96 -19.48
N ALA A 218 13.97 -7.52 -19.30
CA ALA A 218 12.93 -7.57 -20.33
C ALA A 218 13.28 -6.68 -21.54
N ALA A 219 13.74 -5.45 -21.29
CA ALA A 219 14.17 -4.53 -22.35
C ALA A 219 15.30 -5.13 -23.20
N ALA A 220 16.27 -5.82 -22.58
CA ALA A 220 17.36 -6.48 -23.29
C ALA A 220 16.90 -7.64 -24.19
N LEU A 221 15.78 -8.30 -23.87
CA LEU A 221 15.23 -9.41 -24.66
C LEU A 221 14.28 -8.96 -25.79
N SER A 222 13.70 -7.76 -25.67
CA SER A 222 12.74 -7.19 -26.63
C SER A 222 13.28 -6.94 -28.04
N THR A 223 14.59 -7.05 -28.24
CA THR A 223 15.25 -6.97 -29.55
C THR A 223 15.13 -8.24 -30.37
N ARG A 224 14.72 -9.37 -29.76
CA ARG A 224 14.75 -10.70 -30.40
C ARG A 224 13.38 -11.29 -30.68
N PHE A 225 12.38 -11.02 -29.83
CA PHE A 225 11.00 -11.47 -30.00
C PHE A 225 10.07 -10.56 -29.17
N LYS A 226 8.97 -10.08 -29.74
CA LYS A 226 7.96 -9.25 -29.04
C LYS A 226 6.63 -10.01 -29.04
N PRO A 227 6.35 -10.86 -28.03
CA PRO A 227 5.04 -11.50 -27.88
C PRO A 227 3.91 -10.47 -27.95
N VAL A 228 2.72 -10.87 -28.35
CA VAL A 228 1.55 -9.98 -28.26
C VAL A 228 0.75 -10.39 -27.03
N VAL A 229 0.51 -9.45 -26.10
CA VAL A 229 -0.25 -9.71 -24.88
C VAL A 229 -1.48 -8.81 -24.84
N ALA A 230 -2.60 -9.42 -24.47
CA ALA A 230 -3.83 -8.73 -24.19
C ALA A 230 -4.26 -9.03 -22.75
N TRP A 231 -4.76 -8.01 -22.06
CA TRP A 231 -5.44 -8.19 -20.78
C TRP A 231 -6.93 -8.29 -21.07
N VAL A 232 -7.56 -9.36 -20.58
CA VAL A 232 -8.99 -9.57 -20.69
C VAL A 232 -9.60 -9.68 -19.31
N GLU A 233 -10.78 -9.11 -19.14
CA GLU A 233 -11.56 -9.19 -17.91
C GLU A 233 -12.95 -9.73 -18.23
N PHE A 234 -13.47 -10.54 -17.31
CA PHE A 234 -14.78 -11.14 -17.43
C PHE A 234 -15.76 -10.40 -16.52
N THR A 235 -16.74 -9.74 -17.12
CA THR A 235 -17.75 -8.96 -16.41
C THR A 235 -19.10 -9.25 -17.03
N GLU A 236 -20.10 -9.57 -16.20
CA GLU A 236 -21.49 -9.79 -16.64
C GLU A 236 -21.66 -10.77 -17.83
N GLY A 237 -20.84 -11.83 -17.87
CA GLY A 237 -20.94 -12.86 -18.92
C GLY A 237 -20.08 -12.60 -20.17
N VAL A 238 -19.37 -11.48 -20.25
CA VAL A 238 -18.61 -11.06 -21.44
C VAL A 238 -17.13 -10.87 -21.11
N TRP A 239 -16.26 -11.30 -22.03
CA TRP A 239 -14.83 -10.99 -21.99
C TRP A 239 -14.55 -9.67 -22.71
N THR A 240 -13.92 -8.72 -22.02
CA THR A 240 -13.57 -7.41 -22.59
C THR A 240 -12.07 -7.15 -22.48
N PHE A 241 -11.51 -6.40 -23.44
CA PHE A 241 -10.10 -5.98 -23.38
C PHE A 241 -9.92 -4.82 -22.42
N VAL A 242 -8.99 -4.95 -21.48
CA VAL A 242 -8.71 -3.91 -20.48
C VAL A 242 -7.43 -3.16 -20.82
N ARG A 243 -7.49 -1.83 -20.71
CA ARG A 243 -6.40 -0.90 -21.09
C ARG A 243 -6.03 0.07 -19.98
N GLU A 244 -5.78 -0.46 -18.79
CA GLU A 244 -5.28 0.36 -17.68
C GLU A 244 -3.78 0.62 -17.85
N SER A 245 -3.36 1.87 -17.62
CA SER A 245 -1.98 2.35 -17.80
C SER A 245 -0.94 1.46 -17.09
N TYR A 246 -1.21 1.03 -15.85
CA TYR A 246 -0.30 0.16 -15.12
C TYR A 246 -0.24 -1.26 -15.72
N LYS A 247 -1.37 -1.84 -16.18
CA LYS A 247 -1.41 -3.16 -16.84
C LYS A 247 -0.61 -3.14 -18.15
N LEU A 248 -0.68 -2.03 -18.89
CA LEU A 248 0.11 -1.82 -20.11
C LEU A 248 1.61 -1.73 -19.79
N GLN A 249 1.97 -1.02 -18.72
CA GLN A 249 3.35 -1.00 -18.26
C GLN A 249 3.81 -2.40 -17.88
N VAL A 250 3.05 -3.15 -17.05
CA VAL A 250 3.33 -4.56 -16.69
C VAL A 250 3.51 -5.44 -17.94
N ALA A 251 2.66 -5.31 -18.97
CA ALA A 251 2.81 -6.07 -20.21
C ALA A 251 4.10 -5.75 -20.97
N SER A 252 4.56 -4.49 -20.93
CA SER A 252 5.86 -4.09 -21.47
C SER A 252 7.02 -4.81 -20.75
N PHE A 253 6.86 -5.29 -19.50
CA PHE A 253 7.85 -6.13 -18.79
C PHE A 253 7.84 -7.58 -19.26
N CYS A 254 6.72 -8.10 -19.75
CA CYS A 254 6.63 -9.46 -20.31
C CYS A 254 7.13 -9.55 -21.76
N ILE A 255 7.86 -8.52 -22.23
CA ILE A 255 8.38 -8.41 -23.60
C ILE A 255 7.24 -8.25 -24.62
N ALA A 256 6.04 -7.82 -24.20
CA ALA A 256 4.88 -7.90 -25.07
C ALA A 256 4.47 -6.59 -25.76
N ALA A 257 4.17 -6.66 -27.06
CA ALA A 257 3.36 -5.67 -27.77
C ALA A 257 1.90 -5.81 -27.34
N VAL A 258 1.24 -4.71 -26.99
CA VAL A 258 -0.18 -4.73 -26.62
C VAL A 258 -1.01 -4.69 -27.91
N THR A 259 -2.00 -5.59 -28.05
CA THR A 259 -2.96 -5.52 -29.16
C THR A 259 -3.71 -4.18 -29.14
N LYS A 260 -3.67 -3.47 -30.26
CA LYS A 260 -4.70 -2.48 -30.60
C LYS A 260 -5.95 -3.24 -31.04
N PRO A 261 -7.15 -3.01 -30.47
CA PRO A 261 -8.35 -3.57 -31.06
C PRO A 261 -8.43 -3.00 -32.47
N ASN A 262 -8.41 -3.89 -33.46
CA ASN A 262 -9.08 -3.59 -34.70
C ASN A 262 -10.58 -3.48 -34.39
N LYS A 263 -11.23 -2.57 -35.11
CA LYS A 263 -12.64 -2.21 -35.02
C LYS A 263 -13.56 -3.40 -34.70
N GLU A 264 -14.61 -3.12 -33.92
CA GLU A 264 -15.78 -3.97 -33.69
C GLU A 264 -15.98 -4.98 -34.81
N VAL A 265 -15.87 -6.26 -34.45
CA VAL A 265 -16.53 -7.30 -35.21
C VAL A 265 -17.94 -7.37 -34.63
N ASP A 266 -18.86 -6.64 -35.28
CA ASP A 266 -20.28 -6.87 -35.12
C ASP A 266 -20.57 -8.35 -35.42
N SER A 267 -21.27 -9.00 -34.49
CA SER A 267 -21.92 -10.28 -34.67
C SER A 267 -23.41 -10.12 -34.43
#